data_AF-A0A2G9TI06-F1
#
_entry.id   AF-A0A2G9TI06-F1
#
_cell.length_a   1.000
_cell.length_b   1.000
_cell.length_c   1.000
_cell.angle_alpha   90.00
_cell.angle_beta   90.00
_cell.angle_gamma   90.00
#
_symmetry.space_group_name_H-M   'P 1'
#
loop_
_entity.id
_entity.type
_entity.pdbx_description
1 polymer ?
#
loop_
_entity_poly.entity_id
_entity_poly.type
_entity_poly.pdbx_seq_one_letter_code
_entity_poly.pdbx_strand_id
1 'polypeptide(L)' 'AFILPVSKPLGEVSGLAIDPKGRLVAFHRADREWNEKSFDEKEVFNKKLGPIKNATIAVIDPSNGK' A
#
# COMPACT_ATOMS: atom_id res chain seq x y z
N ALA A 1 11.03 8.96 -15.94
CA ALA A 1 9.87 8.64 -15.07
C ALA A 1 10.06 9.40 -13.77
N PHE A 2 9.17 10.34 -13.47
CA PHE A 2 9.27 11.17 -12.27
C PHE A 2 8.80 10.36 -11.07
N ILE A 3 9.70 10.10 -10.11
CA ILE A 3 9.31 9.59 -8.80
C ILE A 3 8.78 10.82 -8.06
N LEU A 4 7.47 11.01 -8.04
CA LEU A 4 6.85 12.00 -7.16
C LEU A 4 7.17 11.58 -5.71
N PRO A 5 7.59 12.51 -4.84
CA PRO A 5 7.86 12.19 -3.45
C PRO A 5 6.52 11.86 -2.79
N VAL A 6 6.27 10.58 -2.54
CA VAL A 6 5.22 10.18 -1.61
C VAL A 6 5.56 10.77 -0.24
N SER A 7 4.58 11.37 0.43
CA SER A 7 4.75 11.94 1.79
C SER A 7 5.09 10.88 2.85
N LYS A 8 4.91 9.59 2.53
CA LYS A 8 5.35 8.42 3.28
C LYS A 8 5.93 7.38 2.29
N PRO A 9 7.09 6.76 2.53
CA PRO A 9 7.65 5.71 1.65
C PRO A 9 6.71 4.52 1.44
N LEU A 10 5.86 4.22 2.42
CA LEU A 10 4.85 3.16 2.43
C LEU A 10 3.57 3.65 3.13
N GLY A 11 2.43 3.27 2.57
CA GLY A 11 1.12 3.40 3.22
C GLY A 11 0.85 2.29 4.23
N GLU A 12 -0.38 2.19 4.73
CA GLU A 12 -0.81 1.05 5.54
C GLU A 12 -0.57 -0.27 4.80
N VAL A 13 0.09 -1.22 5.47
CA VAL A 13 0.46 -2.52 4.90
C VAL A 13 -0.67 -3.53 5.15
N SER A 14 -1.13 -4.17 4.07
CA SER A 14 -2.18 -5.20 4.12
C SER A 14 -1.68 -6.61 3.77
N GLY A 15 -0.45 -6.74 3.26
CA GLY A 15 0.12 -8.04 2.95
C GLY A 15 1.64 -7.98 2.77
N LEU A 16 2.30 -9.09 3.08
CA LEU A 16 3.74 -9.26 2.95
C LEU A 16 4.04 -10.61 2.29
N ALA A 17 5.10 -10.64 1.48
CA ALA A 17 5.66 -11.85 0.88
C ALA A 17 7.18 -11.71 0.71
N ILE A 18 7.85 -12.81 0.40
CA ILE A 18 9.24 -12.83 -0.04
C ILE A 18 9.26 -13.31 -1.48
N ASP A 19 9.94 -12.57 -2.36
CA ASP A 19 10.10 -13.00 -3.74
C ASP A 19 11.23 -14.07 -3.89
N PRO A 20 11.35 -14.73 -5.05
CA PRO A 20 12.40 -15.74 -5.26
C PRO A 20 13.84 -15.22 -5.17
N LYS A 21 14.05 -13.90 -5.13
CA LYS A 21 15.37 -13.26 -4.94
C LYS A 21 15.62 -12.91 -3.46
N GLY A 22 14.72 -13.29 -2.56
CA GLY A 22 14.83 -13.00 -1.13
C GLY A 22 14.46 -11.57 -0.74
N ARG A 23 13.81 -10.80 -1.64
CA ARG A 23 13.39 -9.42 -1.35
C ARG A 23 12.02 -9.40 -0.67
N LEU A 24 11.82 -8.45 0.23
CA LEU A 24 10.53 -8.22 0.85
C LEU A 24 9.58 -7.57 -0.15
N VAL A 25 8.40 -8.13 -0.33
CA VAL A 25 7.33 -7.56 -1.15
C VAL A 25 6.19 -7.16 -0.22
N ALA A 26 5.85 -5.87 -0.20
CA ALA A 26 4.77 -5.34 0.62
C ALA A 26 3.62 -4.86 -0.26
N PHE A 27 2.42 -5.39 -0.01
CA PHE A 27 1.18 -4.82 -0.50
C PHE A 27 0.71 -3.76 0.49
N HIS A 28 0.80 -2.50 0.07
CA HIS A 28 0.45 -1.33 0.86
C HIS A 28 -0.63 -0.49 0.16
N ARG A 29 -1.27 0.38 0.92
CA ARG A 29 -2.43 1.17 0.46
C ARG A 29 -2.07 2.56 -0.08
N ALA A 30 -0.81 2.79 -0.41
CA ALA A 30 -0.28 4.09 -0.83
C ALA A 30 -0.74 5.25 0.09
N ASP A 31 -1.46 6.23 -0.44
CA ASP A 31 -2.04 7.38 0.27
C ASP A 31 -3.43 7.10 0.87
N ARG A 32 -3.97 5.89 0.71
CA ARG A 32 -5.26 5.49 1.27
C ARG A 32 -5.09 4.99 2.70
N GLU A 33 -5.79 5.63 3.63
CA GLU A 33 -5.88 5.23 5.04
C GLU A 33 -7.24 4.58 5.32
N TRP A 34 -7.28 3.61 6.23
CA TRP A 34 -8.51 3.14 6.82
C TRP A 34 -9.02 4.16 7.83
N ASN A 35 -10.28 4.56 7.66
CA ASN A 35 -10.93 5.51 8.56
C ASN A 35 -12.44 5.26 8.59
N GLU A 36 -13.17 6.09 9.32
CA GLU A 36 -14.62 5.99 9.51
C GLU A 36 -15.43 6.10 8.20
N LYS A 37 -14.80 6.51 7.09
CA LYS A 37 -15.44 6.63 5.76
C LYS A 37 -15.17 5.44 4.85
N SER A 38 -14.35 4.49 5.31
CA SER A 38 -13.91 3.35 4.51
C SER A 38 -14.94 2.24 4.41
N PHE A 39 -15.64 1.99 5.51
CA PHE A 39 -16.70 1.00 5.63
C PHE A 39 -17.95 1.66 6.20
N ASP A 40 -19.12 1.13 5.86
CA ASP A 40 -20.35 1.50 6.55
C ASP A 40 -20.51 0.71 7.86
N GLU A 41 -21.59 0.97 8.59
CA GLU A 41 -21.93 0.30 9.87
C GLU A 41 -22.14 -1.22 9.75
N LYS A 42 -22.16 -1.76 8.53
CA LYS A 42 -22.29 -3.19 8.24
C LYS A 42 -20.98 -3.80 7.75
N GLU A 43 -19.87 -3.10 7.92
CA GLU A 43 -18.53 -3.50 7.46
C GLU A 43 -18.44 -3.64 5.93
N VAL A 44 -19.31 -2.94 5.18
CA VAL A 44 -19.29 -2.97 3.70
C VAL A 44 -18.42 -1.83 3.18
N PHE A 45 -17.49 -2.16 2.29
CA PHE A 45 -16.57 -1.19 1.71
C PHE A 45 -17.31 -0.11 0.89
N ASN A 46 -16.93 1.15 1.13
CA ASN A 46 -17.46 2.31 0.42
C ASN A 46 -16.95 2.35 -1.04
N LYS A 47 -17.77 1.83 -1.97
CA LYS A 47 -17.45 1.75 -3.40
C LYS A 47 -17.16 3.11 -4.06
N LYS A 48 -17.62 4.24 -3.48
CA LYS A 48 -17.34 5.58 -4.02
C LYS A 48 -15.85 5.95 -3.94
N LEU A 49 -15.10 5.33 -3.03
CA LEU A 49 -13.66 5.54 -2.91
C LEU A 49 -12.87 4.99 -4.10
N GLY A 50 -13.46 4.05 -4.85
CA GLY A 50 -12.84 3.42 -6.01
C GLY A 50 -11.50 2.72 -5.73
N PRO A 51 -10.83 2.26 -6.79
CA PRO A 51 -9.48 1.69 -6.69
C PRO A 51 -8.45 2.73 -6.24
N ILE A 52 -7.43 2.29 -5.51
CA ILE A 52 -6.24 3.08 -5.21
C ILE A 52 -5.52 3.35 -6.54
N LYS A 53 -5.20 4.62 -6.81
CA LYS A 53 -4.61 5.04 -8.10
C LYS A 53 -3.09 4.96 -8.11
N ASN A 54 -2.47 5.07 -6.95
CA ASN A 54 -1.03 5.01 -6.76
C ASN A 54 -0.55 3.56 -6.68
N ALA A 55 0.75 3.35 -6.90
CA ALA A 55 1.35 2.02 -6.80
C ALA A 55 1.17 1.45 -5.38
N THR A 56 0.78 0.18 -5.30
CA THR A 56 0.46 -0.51 -4.05
C THR A 56 1.42 -1.65 -3.74
N ILE A 57 2.39 -1.94 -4.61
CA ILE A 57 3.39 -2.98 -4.40
C ILE A 57 4.75 -2.31 -4.25
N ALA A 58 5.35 -2.46 -3.08
CA ALA A 58 6.73 -2.10 -2.82
C ALA A 58 7.58 -3.38 -2.83
N VAL A 59 8.74 -3.32 -3.47
CA VAL A 59 9.75 -4.38 -3.42
C VAL A 59 10.98 -3.78 -2.74
N ILE A 60 11.33 -4.34 -1.60
CA ILE A 60 12.26 -3.78 -0.64
C ILE A 60 13.49 -4.69 -0.55
N ASP A 61 14.66 -4.12 -0.78
CA ASP A 61 15.94 -4.76 -0.59
C ASP A 61 16.25 -4.89 0.91
N PRO A 62 16.41 -6.12 1.44
CA PRO A 62 16.65 -6.32 2.87
C PRO A 62 18.00 -5.75 3.35
N SER A 63 18.95 -5.47 2.44
CA SER A 63 20.27 -4.94 2.80
C SER A 63 20.25 -3.45 3.14
N ASN A 64 19.30 -2.69 2.59
CA ASN A 64 19.28 -1.24 2.70
C ASN A 64 17.88 -0.63 2.93
N GLY A 65 16.83 -1.44 2.93
CA GLY A 65 15.45 -1.03 3.20
C GLY A 65 14.81 -0.19 2.09
N LYS A 66 15.40 -0.14 0.90
CA LYS A 66 14.87 0.59 -0.27
C LYS A 66 14.09 -0.29 -1.21
#